data_AF-U9U6W9-F1
#
_entry.id   AF-U9U6W9-F1
#
_cell.length_a   1.000
_cell.length_b   1.000
_cell.length_c   1.000
_cell.angle_alpha   90.00
_cell.angle_beta   90.00
_cell.angle_gamma   90.00
#
_symmetry.space_group_name_H-M   'P 1'
#
loop_
_entity.id
_entity.type
_entity.pdbx_description
1 polymer ?
#
loop_
_entity_poly.entity_id
_entity_poly.type
_entity_poly.pdbx_seq_one_letter_code
_entity_poly.pdbx_strand_id
1 'polypeptide(L)'
;AQYRKLLLRNRVKAFDNYNEFGINPVEINIKKCIKYVARAWDNVTQSTIENCWLKADILPKDNESEIDMDFCAETQVLLTHTNELKEVQDLIDKLNLENPLTADEFIQCDESELTAEMISNEEILKVVLPNNHEQKVKELNSDPLPSITHSEAIEHYDKVILYLEQQEDKFDMKKEEIRCIKKLRKEALKQRFISARQTNLNDFINIS
;
A
#
# COMPACT_ATOMS: atom_id res chain seq x y z
N ALA A 1 -16.11 29.34 -0.19
CA ALA A 1 -16.70 30.50 0.54
C ALA A 1 -18.06 30.22 1.19
N GLN A 2 -18.88 29.27 0.72
CA GLN A 2 -20.22 29.01 1.28
C GLN A 2 -20.22 28.44 2.71
N TYR A 3 -19.35 27.47 3.03
CA TYR A 3 -19.31 26.86 4.37
C TYR A 3 -19.00 27.85 5.49
N ARG A 4 -18.10 28.82 5.26
CA ARG A 4 -17.80 29.88 6.23
C ARG A 4 -19.01 30.78 6.50
N LYS A 5 -19.76 31.14 5.44
CA LYS A 5 -21.00 31.93 5.58
C LYS A 5 -22.08 31.16 6.35
N LEU A 6 -22.21 29.85 6.09
CA LEU A 6 -23.16 28.98 6.78
C LEU A 6 -22.82 28.82 8.27
N LEU A 7 -21.54 28.61 8.59
CA LEU A 7 -21.06 28.53 9.97
C LEU A 7 -21.35 29.82 10.74
N LEU A 8 -21.06 30.98 10.15
CA LEU A 8 -21.32 32.28 10.77
C LEU A 8 -22.83 32.47 11.04
N ARG A 9 -23.69 32.16 10.06
CA ARG A 9 -25.15 32.21 10.24
C ARG A 9 -25.63 31.30 11.38
N ASN A 10 -25.11 30.09 11.47
CA ASN A 10 -25.46 29.16 12.54
C ASN A 10 -25.03 29.67 13.92
N ARG A 11 -23.86 30.33 14.01
CA ARG A 11 -23.35 30.90 15.27
C ARG A 11 -24.16 32.12 15.71
N VAL A 12 -24.49 33.02 14.78
CA VAL A 12 -25.37 34.17 15.06
C VAL A 12 -26.73 33.67 15.55
N LYS A 13 -27.34 32.70 14.85
CA LYS A 13 -28.62 32.13 15.26
C LYS A 13 -28.57 31.47 16.65
N ALA A 14 -27.47 30.80 16.99
CA ALA A 14 -27.30 30.21 18.32
C ALA A 14 -27.16 31.27 19.42
N PHE A 15 -26.55 32.42 19.09
CA PHE A 15 -26.42 33.56 20.00
C PHE A 15 -27.77 34.27 20.21
N ASP A 16 -28.54 34.50 19.14
CA ASP A 16 -29.87 35.09 19.22
C ASP A 16 -30.81 34.22 20.06
N ASN A 17 -30.78 32.89 19.83
CA ASN A 17 -31.58 31.94 20.61
C ASN A 17 -31.23 31.93 22.10
N TYR A 18 -29.96 32.15 22.45
CA TYR A 18 -29.54 32.27 23.84
C TYR A 18 -30.08 33.55 24.49
N ASN A 19 -30.00 34.68 23.78
CA ASN A 19 -30.47 35.97 24.28
C ASN A 19 -32.00 36.07 24.39
N GLU A 20 -32.74 35.52 23.43
CA GLU A 20 -34.21 35.59 23.41
C GLU A 20 -34.89 34.52 24.27
N PHE A 21 -34.36 33.30 24.29
CA PHE A 21 -35.03 32.14 24.89
C PHE A 21 -34.24 31.48 26.03
N GLY A 22 -33.05 31.98 26.37
CA GLY A 22 -32.17 31.37 27.38
C GLY A 22 -31.63 30.00 26.97
N ILE A 23 -31.72 29.63 25.69
CA ILE A 23 -31.30 28.32 25.19
C ILE A 23 -29.78 28.33 25.05
N ASN A 24 -29.08 27.60 25.92
CA ASN A 24 -27.63 27.47 25.82
C ASN A 24 -27.20 26.89 24.47
N PRO A 25 -26.17 27.47 23.83
CA PRO A 25 -25.64 26.94 22.59
C PRO A 25 -25.14 25.51 22.83
N VAL A 26 -25.51 24.62 21.93
CA VAL A 26 -25.13 23.21 22.01
C VAL A 26 -23.61 23.09 21.85
N GLU A 27 -22.93 22.75 22.94
CA GLU A 27 -21.48 22.59 22.92
C GLU A 27 -21.07 21.45 21.99
N ILE A 28 -20.09 21.72 21.13
CA ILE A 28 -19.53 20.73 20.21
C ILE A 28 -18.45 19.96 20.96
N ASN A 29 -18.75 18.70 21.30
CA ASN A 29 -17.78 17.78 21.88
C ASN A 29 -17.27 16.79 20.81
N ILE A 30 -16.19 16.06 21.13
CA ILE A 30 -15.53 15.11 20.23
C ILE A 30 -16.54 14.10 19.66
N LYS A 31 -17.46 13.59 20.49
CA LYS A 31 -18.51 12.66 20.06
C LYS A 31 -19.43 13.24 18.98
N LYS A 32 -19.77 14.54 19.07
CA LYS A 32 -20.56 15.23 18.03
C LYS A 32 -19.74 15.48 16.77
N CYS A 33 -18.47 15.84 16.89
CA CYS A 33 -17.57 16.00 15.73
C CYS A 33 -17.50 14.72 14.91
N ILE A 34 -17.25 13.58 15.55
CA ILE A 34 -17.18 12.27 14.88
C ILE A 34 -18.50 11.99 14.14
N LYS A 35 -19.64 12.23 14.79
CA LYS A 35 -20.96 12.05 14.15
C LYS A 35 -21.19 12.99 12.97
N TYR A 36 -20.68 14.22 13.04
CA TYR A 36 -20.78 15.17 11.93
C TYR A 36 -19.90 14.79 10.76
N VAL A 37 -18.68 14.30 11.01
CA VAL A 37 -17.79 13.80 9.95
C VAL A 37 -18.43 12.59 9.27
N ALA A 38 -18.95 11.63 10.03
CA ALA A 38 -19.64 10.46 9.47
C ALA A 38 -20.82 10.88 8.57
N ARG A 39 -21.69 11.77 9.06
CA ARG A 39 -22.82 12.29 8.25
C ARG A 39 -22.35 13.10 7.04
N ALA A 40 -21.27 13.86 7.16
CA ALA A 40 -20.73 14.62 6.05
C ALA A 40 -20.19 13.67 4.97
N TRP A 41 -19.57 12.57 5.37
CA TRP A 41 -19.10 11.51 4.48
C TRP A 41 -20.24 10.89 3.68
N ASP A 42 -21.38 10.60 4.32
CA ASP A 42 -22.57 10.08 3.64
C ASP A 42 -23.13 11.02 2.55
N ASN A 43 -22.80 12.32 2.62
CA ASN A 43 -23.22 13.31 1.62
C ASN A 43 -22.19 13.50 0.49
N VAL A 44 -21.04 12.84 0.55
CA VAL A 44 -20.05 12.87 -0.52
C VAL A 44 -20.55 12.04 -1.69
N THR A 45 -20.75 12.68 -2.84
CA THR A 45 -21.19 11.99 -4.06
C THR A 45 -20.00 11.38 -4.80
N GLN A 46 -20.25 10.34 -5.60
CA GLN A 46 -19.25 9.79 -6.52
C GLN A 46 -18.62 10.86 -7.41
N SER A 47 -19.43 11.76 -7.98
CA SER A 47 -18.94 12.89 -8.76
C SER A 47 -18.02 13.83 -7.98
N THR A 48 -18.21 13.98 -6.67
CA THR A 48 -17.30 14.76 -5.83
C THR A 48 -15.94 14.08 -5.73
N ILE A 49 -15.91 12.75 -5.59
CA ILE A 49 -14.68 11.95 -5.54
C ILE A 49 -13.95 12.01 -6.87
N GLU A 50 -14.66 11.75 -7.98
CA GLU A 50 -14.11 11.81 -9.34
C GLU A 50 -13.51 13.18 -9.64
N ASN A 51 -14.22 14.26 -9.34
CA ASN A 51 -13.71 15.62 -9.53
C ASN A 51 -12.48 15.92 -8.66
N CYS A 52 -12.44 15.39 -7.43
CA CYS A 52 -11.27 15.53 -6.56
C CYS A 52 -10.05 14.79 -7.14
N TRP A 53 -10.24 13.57 -7.64
CA TRP A 53 -9.16 12.80 -8.27
C TRP A 53 -8.68 13.43 -9.57
N LEU A 54 -9.59 13.95 -10.40
CA LEU A 54 -9.24 14.72 -11.60
C LEU A 54 -8.43 15.96 -11.25
N LYS A 55 -8.81 16.71 -10.20
CA LYS A 55 -8.06 17.89 -9.77
C LYS A 55 -6.71 17.58 -9.13
N ALA A 56 -6.59 16.42 -8.49
CA ALA A 56 -5.35 15.92 -7.92
C ALA A 56 -4.45 15.24 -8.97
N ASP A 57 -4.89 15.18 -10.24
CA ASP A 57 -4.20 14.50 -11.34
C ASP A 57 -3.95 13.00 -11.07
N ILE A 58 -4.85 12.36 -10.31
CA ILE A 58 -4.82 10.93 -9.99
C ILE A 58 -5.42 10.08 -11.12
N LEU A 59 -6.39 10.64 -11.87
CA LEU A 59 -7.02 9.97 -13.01
C LEU A 59 -6.33 10.37 -14.32
N PRO A 60 -6.11 9.43 -15.26
CA PRO A 60 -5.57 9.73 -16.58
C PRO A 60 -6.49 10.68 -17.34
N LYS A 61 -5.92 11.61 -18.09
CA LYS A 61 -6.68 12.57 -18.90
C LYS A 61 -7.15 11.87 -20.17
N ASP A 62 -8.46 11.85 -20.41
CA ASP A 62 -9.15 11.18 -21.54
C ASP A 62 -8.74 11.62 -22.97
N ASN A 63 -7.64 12.35 -23.15
CA ASN A 63 -7.19 12.88 -24.44
C ASN A 63 -6.11 12.02 -25.11
N GLU A 64 -6.07 10.73 -24.84
CA GLU A 64 -5.27 9.80 -25.64
C GLU A 64 -6.22 8.82 -26.32
N SER A 65 -6.40 9.07 -27.63
CA SER A 65 -7.12 8.23 -28.58
C SER A 65 -6.83 6.75 -28.33
N GLU A 66 -7.87 5.92 -28.46
CA GLU A 66 -7.82 4.45 -28.48
C GLU A 66 -6.64 3.92 -29.31
N ILE A 67 -5.50 3.76 -28.65
CA ILE A 67 -4.35 3.01 -29.14
C ILE A 67 -4.20 1.88 -28.14
N ASP A 68 -4.50 0.67 -28.62
CA ASP A 68 -4.25 -0.64 -28.01
C ASP A 68 -3.85 -0.59 -26.51
N MET A 69 -4.88 -0.52 -25.68
CA MET A 69 -4.85 -0.07 -24.27
C MET A 69 -4.06 -1.01 -23.33
N ASP A 70 -3.68 -2.21 -23.77
CA ASP A 70 -2.95 -3.20 -22.94
C ASP A 70 -1.42 -3.10 -23.12
N PHE A 71 -0.93 -2.57 -24.25
CA PHE A 71 0.52 -2.39 -24.49
C PHE A 71 1.00 -0.98 -24.08
N CYS A 72 0.16 0.04 -24.19
CA CYS A 72 0.53 1.41 -23.84
C CYS A 72 0.59 1.67 -22.33
N ALA A 73 -0.33 1.12 -21.53
CA ALA A 73 -0.40 1.42 -20.10
C ALA A 73 0.85 0.93 -19.31
N GLU A 74 1.31 -0.30 -19.55
CA GLU A 74 2.51 -0.83 -18.89
C GLU A 74 3.79 -0.11 -19.37
N THR A 75 3.88 0.19 -20.66
CA THR A 75 5.00 0.94 -21.23
C THR A 75 5.07 2.36 -20.66
N GLN A 76 3.92 3.00 -20.47
CA GLN A 76 3.84 4.36 -19.91
C GLN A 76 4.15 4.38 -18.42
N VAL A 77 3.67 3.40 -17.65
CA VAL A 77 4.03 3.23 -16.22
C VAL A 77 5.54 2.97 -16.05
N LEU A 78 6.14 2.15 -16.92
CA LEU A 78 7.60 1.92 -16.92
C LEU A 78 8.37 3.20 -17.27
N LEU A 79 7.89 3.98 -18.24
CA LEU A 79 8.48 5.26 -18.62
C LEU A 79 8.37 6.30 -17.50
N THR A 80 7.22 6.41 -16.83
CA THR A 80 7.05 7.33 -15.68
C THR A 80 7.94 6.91 -14.53
N HIS A 81 7.98 5.63 -14.18
CA HIS A 81 8.85 5.09 -13.13
C HIS A 81 10.33 5.37 -13.42
N THR A 82 10.76 5.20 -14.68
CA THR A 82 12.15 5.47 -15.09
C THR A 82 12.49 6.95 -15.00
N ASN A 83 11.55 7.83 -15.36
CA ASN A 83 11.74 9.28 -15.26
C ASN A 83 11.79 9.73 -13.80
N GLU A 84 10.90 9.22 -12.94
CA GLU A 84 10.88 9.50 -11.51
C GLU A 84 12.18 9.04 -10.82
N LEU A 85 12.66 7.82 -11.13
CA LEU A 85 13.95 7.31 -10.64
C LEU A 85 15.10 8.24 -11.05
N LYS A 86 15.08 8.74 -12.28
CA LYS A 86 16.11 9.67 -12.76
C LYS A 86 16.08 11.00 -12.03
N GLU A 87 14.89 11.56 -11.78
CA GLU A 87 14.74 12.79 -10.99
C GLU A 87 15.25 12.61 -9.56
N VAL A 88 14.96 11.47 -8.94
CA VAL A 88 15.46 11.12 -7.60
C VAL A 88 16.99 11.01 -7.61
N GLN A 89 17.57 10.35 -8.61
CA GLN A 89 19.03 10.26 -8.74
C GLN A 89 19.66 11.65 -8.92
N ASP A 90 19.09 12.51 -9.76
CA ASP A 90 19.55 13.90 -9.96
C ASP A 90 19.49 14.72 -8.66
N LEU A 91 18.54 14.42 -7.77
CA LEU A 91 18.44 15.05 -6.44
C LEU A 91 19.49 14.50 -5.47
N ILE A 92 19.74 13.18 -5.49
CA ILE A 92 20.76 12.55 -4.66
C ILE A 92 22.16 13.04 -5.04
N ASP A 93 22.45 13.14 -6.35
CA ASP A 93 23.74 13.61 -6.85
C ASP A 93 24.04 15.06 -6.43
N LYS A 94 23.01 15.90 -6.28
CA LYS A 94 23.14 17.28 -5.77
C LYS A 94 23.53 17.35 -4.29
N LEU A 95 23.33 16.29 -3.51
CA LEU A 95 23.64 16.28 -2.08
C LEU A 95 25.15 16.15 -1.79
N ASN A 96 26.00 15.88 -2.81
CA ASN A 96 27.45 15.75 -2.67
C ASN A 96 27.88 14.85 -1.50
N LEU A 97 27.24 13.71 -1.35
CA LEU A 97 27.59 12.72 -0.33
C LEU A 97 28.88 12.00 -0.74
N GLU A 98 29.72 11.63 0.23
CA GLU A 98 30.97 10.89 -0.03
C GLU A 98 30.70 9.47 -0.58
N ASN A 99 29.55 8.90 -0.21
CA ASN A 99 29.01 7.66 -0.75
C ASN A 99 27.49 7.80 -0.94
N PRO A 100 27.03 8.41 -2.04
CA PRO A 100 25.61 8.61 -2.30
C PRO A 100 24.93 7.26 -2.59
N LEU A 101 23.74 7.07 -2.05
CA LEU A 101 22.89 5.93 -2.41
C LEU A 101 22.39 6.09 -3.85
N THR A 102 22.13 4.99 -4.53
CA THR A 102 21.38 5.00 -5.78
C THR A 102 19.89 5.26 -5.52
N ALA A 103 19.15 5.74 -6.52
CA ALA A 103 17.71 5.96 -6.41
C ALA A 103 16.95 4.65 -6.06
N ASP A 104 17.39 3.51 -6.60
CA ASP A 104 16.83 2.20 -6.25
C ASP A 104 17.10 1.82 -4.78
N GLU A 105 18.34 1.99 -4.30
CA GLU A 105 18.70 1.73 -2.90
C GLU A 105 17.97 2.67 -1.94
N PHE A 106 17.72 3.92 -2.34
CA PHE A 106 16.95 4.88 -1.56
C PHE A 106 15.48 4.43 -1.40
N ILE A 107 14.86 3.90 -2.47
CA ILE A 107 13.48 3.41 -2.44
C ILE A 107 13.37 2.11 -1.63
N GLN A 108 14.36 1.23 -1.74
CA GLN A 108 14.40 -0.09 -1.08
C GLN A 108 15.13 -0.08 0.26
N CYS A 109 15.38 1.10 0.85
CA CYS A 109 16.16 1.18 2.10
C CYS A 109 15.54 0.34 3.22
N ASP A 110 14.21 0.29 3.29
CA ASP A 110 13.45 -0.49 4.27
C ASP A 110 13.43 -2.01 3.99
N GLU A 111 13.73 -2.48 2.76
CA GLU A 111 13.73 -3.92 2.44
C GLU A 111 14.99 -4.62 2.97
N SER A 112 16.09 -3.88 3.12
CA SER A 112 17.36 -4.41 3.62
C SER A 112 17.43 -4.52 5.14
N GLU A 113 16.58 -3.79 5.86
CA GLU A 113 16.50 -3.87 7.32
C GLU A 113 15.30 -4.74 7.74
N LEU A 114 15.58 -5.84 8.45
CA LEU A 114 14.57 -6.65 9.14
C LEU A 114 14.00 -5.87 10.33
N THR A 115 13.25 -4.81 10.07
CA THR A 115 12.65 -3.94 11.11
C THR A 115 11.39 -4.54 11.73
N ALA A 116 10.83 -5.58 11.11
CA ALA A 116 9.54 -6.16 11.46
C ALA A 116 9.49 -7.69 11.42
N GLU A 117 10.63 -8.40 11.54
CA GLU A 117 10.55 -9.83 11.87
C GLU A 117 9.94 -9.95 13.28
N MET A 118 8.70 -10.46 13.34
CA MET A 118 8.07 -10.78 14.61
C MET A 118 8.93 -11.82 15.30
N ILE A 119 9.57 -11.43 16.40
CA ILE A 119 10.25 -12.37 17.30
C ILE A 119 9.26 -13.47 17.63
N SER A 120 9.67 -14.73 17.41
CA SER A 120 8.82 -15.87 17.67
C SER A 120 8.52 -16.00 19.16
N ASN A 121 7.36 -16.57 19.52
CA ASN A 121 7.04 -16.84 20.93
C ASN A 121 8.12 -17.73 21.58
N GLU A 122 8.72 -18.65 20.84
CA GLU A 122 9.85 -19.48 21.26
C GLU A 122 11.10 -18.66 21.62
N GLU A 123 11.43 -17.63 20.85
CA GLU A 123 12.53 -16.72 21.17
C GLU A 123 12.22 -15.84 22.39
N ILE A 124 10.98 -15.35 22.50
CA ILE A 124 10.53 -14.60 23.69
C ILE A 124 10.65 -15.48 24.95
N LEU A 125 10.24 -16.74 24.87
CA LEU A 125 10.30 -17.69 25.99
C LEU A 125 11.74 -18.05 26.39
N LYS A 126 12.67 -18.13 25.43
CA LYS A 126 14.10 -18.34 25.72
C LYS A 126 14.75 -17.19 26.50
N VAL A 127 14.28 -15.97 26.29
CA VAL A 127 14.79 -14.78 27.01
C VAL A 127 14.20 -14.68 28.42
N VAL A 128 12.96 -15.14 28.62
CA VAL A 128 12.24 -15.00 29.89
C VAL A 128 12.46 -16.18 30.85
N LEU A 129 12.74 -17.38 30.34
CA LEU A 129 12.95 -18.56 31.16
C LEU A 129 14.44 -18.82 31.42
N PRO A 130 14.89 -18.99 32.68
CA PRO A 130 16.26 -19.40 32.97
C PRO A 130 16.51 -20.79 32.36
N ASN A 131 17.64 -20.92 31.66
CA ASN A 131 18.08 -22.13 30.94
C ASN A 131 18.07 -23.38 31.84
N ASN A 132 16.94 -24.08 31.88
CA ASN A 132 16.89 -25.46 32.31
C ASN A 132 16.92 -26.33 31.05
N HIS A 133 18.14 -26.74 30.69
CA HIS A 133 18.35 -27.74 29.66
C HIS A 133 17.76 -29.08 30.09
N GLU A 134 16.54 -29.36 29.65
CA GLU A 134 16.09 -30.74 29.46
C GLU A 134 16.08 -31.04 27.96
N GLN A 135 17.09 -31.82 27.54
CA GLN A 135 17.15 -32.44 26.24
C GLN A 135 15.89 -33.30 26.03
N LYS A 136 14.94 -32.80 25.23
CA LYS A 136 13.96 -33.65 24.58
C LYS A 136 14.50 -34.11 23.23
N VAL A 137 14.41 -35.43 23.08
CA VAL A 137 14.91 -36.27 22.00
C VAL A 137 14.42 -35.75 20.64
N LYS A 138 15.36 -35.60 19.69
CA LYS A 138 15.08 -35.35 18.28
C LYS A 138 14.35 -36.55 17.68
N GLU A 139 13.06 -36.40 17.45
CA GLU A 139 12.35 -37.22 16.47
C GLU A 139 12.66 -36.64 15.08
N LEU A 140 13.19 -37.50 14.21
CA LEU A 140 13.58 -37.19 12.83
C LEU A 140 12.32 -36.92 11.99
N ASN A 141 11.72 -35.75 12.19
CA ASN A 141 10.77 -35.21 11.25
C ASN A 141 11.57 -34.54 10.15
N SER A 142 11.44 -35.06 8.93
CA SER A 142 11.88 -34.44 7.69
C SER A 142 11.70 -32.92 7.79
N ASP A 143 12.79 -32.16 7.81
CA ASP A 143 12.72 -30.69 7.79
C ASP A 143 11.85 -30.30 6.59
N PRO A 144 10.71 -29.62 6.80
CA PRO A 144 9.93 -29.10 5.69
C PRO A 144 10.84 -28.15 4.93
N LEU A 145 10.90 -28.29 3.60
CA LEU A 145 11.57 -27.30 2.76
C LEU A 145 11.07 -25.90 3.16
N PRO A 146 11.97 -24.90 3.27
CA PRO A 146 11.55 -23.54 3.58
C PRO A 146 10.46 -23.12 2.57
N SER A 147 9.32 -22.65 3.08
CA SER A 147 8.23 -22.18 2.24
C SER A 147 8.69 -20.94 1.51
N ILE A 148 8.66 -20.99 0.17
CA ILE A 148 8.94 -19.82 -0.67
C ILE A 148 7.91 -18.75 -0.33
N THR A 149 8.39 -17.56 0.02
CA THR A 149 7.56 -16.40 0.31
C THR A 149 6.99 -15.79 -0.97
N HIS A 150 5.93 -14.99 -0.85
CA HIS A 150 5.39 -14.30 -2.03
C HIS A 150 6.39 -13.32 -2.67
N SER A 151 7.25 -12.69 -1.86
CA SER A 151 8.30 -11.79 -2.36
C SER A 151 9.37 -12.54 -3.15
N GLU A 152 9.89 -13.65 -2.61
CA GLU A 152 10.85 -14.51 -3.32
C GLU A 152 10.28 -15.04 -4.63
N ALA A 153 9.01 -15.47 -4.63
CA ALA A 153 8.34 -15.92 -5.85
C ALA A 153 8.29 -14.82 -6.94
N ILE A 154 8.02 -13.57 -6.55
CA ILE A 154 8.01 -12.42 -7.47
C ILE A 154 9.40 -12.19 -8.05
N GLU A 155 10.44 -12.15 -7.22
CA GLU A 155 11.82 -11.98 -7.69
C GLU A 155 12.26 -13.10 -8.65
N HIS A 156 11.85 -14.34 -8.37
CA HIS A 156 12.14 -15.46 -9.25
C HIS A 156 11.42 -15.33 -10.59
N TYR A 157 10.16 -14.91 -10.60
CA TYR A 157 9.46 -14.62 -11.86
C TYR A 157 10.12 -13.49 -12.63
N ASP A 158 10.59 -12.43 -11.97
CA ASP A 158 11.30 -11.33 -12.61
C ASP A 158 12.60 -11.78 -13.26
N LYS A 159 13.39 -12.62 -12.57
CA LYS A 159 14.60 -13.24 -13.14
C LYS A 159 14.28 -14.12 -14.35
N VAL A 160 13.21 -14.91 -14.31
CA VAL A 160 12.79 -15.76 -15.43
C VAL A 160 12.34 -14.92 -16.62
N ILE A 161 11.50 -13.90 -16.40
CA ILE A 161 11.03 -13.01 -17.46
C ILE A 161 12.23 -12.31 -18.13
N LEU A 162 13.13 -11.74 -17.33
CA LEU A 162 14.32 -11.07 -17.83
C LEU A 162 15.22 -12.01 -18.65
N TYR A 163 15.46 -13.23 -18.16
CA TYR A 163 16.26 -14.22 -18.89
C TYR A 163 15.63 -14.58 -20.24
N LEU A 164 14.31 -14.78 -20.27
CA LEU A 164 13.59 -15.14 -21.49
C LEU A 164 13.57 -14.00 -22.51
N GLU A 165 13.38 -12.75 -22.06
CA GLU A 165 13.44 -11.57 -22.92
C GLU A 165 14.85 -11.35 -23.49
N GLN A 166 15.91 -11.70 -22.75
CA GLN A 166 17.30 -11.61 -23.23
C GLN A 166 17.70 -12.74 -24.19
N GLN A 167 17.01 -13.88 -24.16
CA GLN A 167 17.34 -15.07 -24.97
C GLN A 167 16.31 -15.32 -26.09
N GLU A 168 15.60 -14.29 -26.56
CA GLU A 168 14.56 -14.41 -27.61
C GLU A 168 15.07 -15.15 -28.87
N ASP A 169 16.36 -15.04 -29.20
CA ASP A 169 17.00 -15.74 -30.32
C ASP A 169 17.32 -17.23 -30.06
N LYS A 170 17.47 -17.65 -28.79
CA LYS A 170 17.85 -19.04 -28.42
C LYS A 170 16.70 -19.86 -27.90
N PHE A 171 15.74 -19.21 -27.28
CA PHE A 171 14.47 -19.79 -26.86
C PHE A 171 13.39 -19.26 -27.80
N ASP A 172 12.99 -20.07 -28.78
CA ASP A 172 11.78 -19.83 -29.58
C ASP A 172 10.53 -20.05 -28.71
N MET A 173 10.39 -19.21 -27.70
CA MET A 173 9.30 -19.25 -26.74
C MET A 173 8.15 -18.44 -27.31
N LYS A 174 6.96 -19.05 -27.36
CA LYS A 174 5.80 -18.36 -27.88
C LYS A 174 5.49 -17.19 -26.96
N LYS A 175 5.09 -16.05 -27.53
CA LYS A 175 4.60 -14.88 -26.77
C LYS A 175 3.55 -15.27 -25.72
N GLU A 176 2.77 -16.31 -26.00
CA GLU A 176 1.77 -16.85 -25.09
C GLU A 176 2.32 -17.52 -23.83
N GLU A 177 3.51 -18.12 -23.89
CA GLU A 177 4.17 -18.76 -22.75
C GLU A 177 4.78 -17.71 -21.82
N ILE A 178 5.44 -16.69 -22.37
CA ILE A 178 5.92 -15.52 -21.60
C ILE A 178 4.73 -14.80 -20.95
N ARG A 179 3.61 -14.65 -21.68
CA ARG A 179 2.37 -14.09 -21.12
C ARG A 179 1.84 -14.90 -19.94
N CYS A 180 1.92 -16.23 -19.99
CA CYS A 180 1.53 -17.09 -18.87
C CYS A 180 2.41 -16.85 -17.63
N ILE A 181 3.73 -16.69 -17.80
CA ILE A 181 4.65 -16.39 -16.69
C ILE A 181 4.35 -15.02 -16.07
N LYS A 182 4.12 -13.99 -16.91
CA LYS A 182 3.71 -12.66 -16.45
C LYS A 182 2.39 -12.70 -15.66
N LYS A 183 1.42 -13.54 -16.06
CA LYS A 183 0.17 -13.76 -15.30
C LYS A 183 0.42 -14.40 -13.94
N LEU A 184 1.32 -15.37 -13.85
CA LEU A 184 1.66 -16.02 -12.57
C LEU A 184 2.34 -15.04 -11.60
N ARG A 185 3.26 -14.19 -12.10
CA ARG A 185 3.85 -13.09 -11.33
C ARG A 185 2.77 -12.16 -10.75
N LYS A 186 1.79 -11.79 -11.58
CA LYS A 186 0.67 -10.91 -11.17
C LYS A 186 -0.18 -11.54 -10.07
N GLU A 187 -0.43 -12.85 -10.14
CA GLU A 187 -1.16 -13.54 -9.07
C GLU A 187 -0.34 -13.58 -7.78
N ALA A 188 0.98 -13.81 -7.84
CA ALA A 188 1.85 -13.75 -6.66
C ALA A 188 1.82 -12.37 -5.98
N LEU A 189 1.86 -11.27 -6.75
CA LEU A 189 1.69 -9.90 -6.24
C LEU A 189 0.35 -9.70 -5.52
N LYS A 190 -0.73 -10.22 -6.10
CA LYS A 190 -2.07 -10.15 -5.50
C LYS A 190 -2.13 -10.93 -4.19
N GLN A 191 -1.54 -12.12 -4.13
CA GLN A 191 -1.49 -12.91 -2.90
C GLN A 191 -0.66 -12.20 -1.81
N ARG A 192 0.48 -11.58 -2.16
CA ARG A 192 1.26 -10.74 -1.24
C ARG A 192 0.43 -9.60 -0.64
N PHE A 193 -0.35 -8.92 -1.49
CA PHE A 193 -1.23 -7.85 -1.04
C PHE A 193 -2.32 -8.36 -0.10
N ILE A 194 -2.93 -9.51 -0.41
CA ILE A 194 -3.96 -10.13 0.43
C ILE A 194 -3.37 -10.58 1.77
N SER A 195 -2.20 -11.21 1.77
CA SER A 195 -1.53 -11.68 3.00
C SER A 195 -1.10 -10.54 3.92
N ALA A 196 -0.80 -9.36 3.35
CA ALA A 196 -0.44 -8.17 4.11
C ALA A 196 -1.66 -7.43 4.72
N ARG A 197 -2.90 -7.81 4.38
CA ARG A 197 -4.09 -7.21 5.00
C ARG A 197 -4.25 -7.72 6.42
N GLN A 198 -4.37 -6.80 7.38
CA GLN A 198 -4.84 -7.14 8.73
C GLN A 198 -6.20 -7.86 8.63
N THR A 199 -6.29 -9.00 9.29
CA THR A 199 -7.55 -9.71 9.51
C THR A 199 -8.49 -8.83 10.34
N ASN A 200 -9.78 -8.85 10.00
CA ASN A 200 -10.75 -8.04 10.72
C ASN A 200 -11.04 -8.70 12.07
N LEU A 201 -11.19 -7.90 13.14
CA LEU A 201 -11.56 -8.42 14.46
C LEU A 201 -12.83 -9.30 14.41
N ASN A 202 -13.75 -8.97 13.50
CA ASN A 202 -14.99 -9.73 13.29
C ASN A 202 -14.76 -11.16 12.78
N ASP A 203 -13.62 -11.45 12.14
CA ASP A 203 -13.29 -12.78 11.62
C ASP A 203 -13.02 -13.79 12.76
N PHE A 204 -12.75 -13.29 13.98
CA PHE A 204 -12.50 -14.09 15.18
C PHE A 204 -13.69 -14.16 16.15
N ILE A 205 -14.72 -13.35 15.94
CA ILE A 205 -15.93 -13.39 16.77
C ILE A 205 -16.94 -14.33 16.10
N ASN A 206 -16.77 -15.63 16.34
CA ASN A 206 -17.87 -16.58 16.17
C ASN A 206 -18.91 -16.27 17.26
N ILE A 207 -19.93 -15.50 16.92
CA ILE A 207 -21.12 -15.32 17.76
C ILE A 207 -21.85 -16.67 17.76
N SER A 208 -21.67 -17.44 18.83
CA SER A 208 -22.55 -18.57 19.20
C SER A 208 -23.77 -18.07 19.95
#